data_AF-A0A3M8G2T3-F1
#
_entry.id   AF-A0A3M8G2T3-F1
#
_cell.length_a   1.000
_cell.length_b   1.000
_cell.length_c   1.000
_cell.angle_alpha   90.00
_cell.angle_beta   90.00
_cell.angle_gamma   90.00
#
_symmetry.space_group_name_H-M   'P 1'
#
loop_
_entity.id
_entity.type
_entity.pdbx_description
1 polymer ?
#
loop_
_entity_poly.entity_id
_entity_poly.type
_entity_poly.pdbx_seq_one_letter_code
_entity_poly.pdbx_strand_id
1 'polypeptide(L)' 'MAQVLTYLKLSECKLALLINFNVTLLKEGFRRVVNKL' A
#
# COMPACT_ATOMS: atom_id res chain seq x y z
N MET A 1 -6.63 7.32 3.27
CA MET A 1 -5.41 6.49 3.39
C MET A 1 -5.06 6.09 4.83
N ALA A 2 -5.96 6.21 5.81
CA ALA A 2 -5.67 5.84 7.20
C ALA A 2 -5.87 4.34 7.49
N GLN A 3 -6.92 3.71 6.94
CA GLN A 3 -7.25 2.30 7.20
C GLN A 3 -6.16 1.32 6.74
N VAL A 4 -5.61 1.51 5.53
CA VAL A 4 -4.54 0.65 5.00
C VAL A 4 -3.29 0.71 5.88
N LEU A 5 -2.95 1.90 6.40
CA LEU A 5 -1.84 2.06 7.34
C LEU A 5 -2.13 1.41 8.69
N THR A 6 -3.39 1.39 9.13
CA THR A 6 -3.80 0.69 10.36
C THR A 6 -3.61 -0.82 10.21
N TYR A 7 -4.08 -1.41 9.11
CA TYR A 7 -3.84 -2.84 8.86
C TYR A 7 -2.35 -3.16 8.72
N LEU A 8 -1.58 -2.27 8.09
CA LEU A 8 -0.13 -2.44 7.94
C LEU A 8 0.61 -2.38 9.29
N LYS A 9 0.15 -1.52 10.21
CA LYS A 9 0.66 -1.45 11.58
C LYS A 9 0.26 -2.68 12.40
N LEU A 10 -0.97 -3.14 12.24
CA LEU A 10 -1.49 -4.32 12.96
C LEU A 10 -0.85 -5.63 12.48
N SER A 11 -0.47 -5.73 11.20
CA SER A 11 0.18 -6.93 10.67
C SER A 11 1.70 -6.95 10.85
N GLU A 12 2.27 -5.98 11.58
CA GLU A 12 3.71 -5.81 11.81
C GLU A 12 4.58 -5.75 10.53
N CYS A 13 3.97 -5.49 9.37
CA CYS A 13 4.68 -5.39 8.10
C CYS A 13 5.25 -3.97 7.92
N LYS A 14 6.55 -3.90 7.60
CA LYS A 14 7.27 -2.63 7.34
C LYS A 14 6.99 -2.05 5.94
N LEU A 15 6.52 -2.89 5.02
CA LEU A 15 6.30 -2.58 3.61
C LEU A 15 4.94 -3.12 3.16
N ALA A 16 4.23 -2.33 2.36
CA ALA A 16 3.08 -2.78 1.58
C ALA A 16 3.12 -2.29 0.15
N LEU A 17 2.42 -3.02 -0.70
CA LEU A 17 2.11 -2.62 -2.07
C LEU A 17 0.61 -2.35 -2.15
N LEU A 18 0.26 -1.08 -2.40
CA LEU A 18 -1.08 -0.69 -2.79
C LEU A 18 -1.21 -0.86 -4.30
N ILE A 19 -2.28 -1.52 -4.74
CA ILE A 19 -2.59 -1.71 -6.15
C ILE A 19 -3.90 -0.97 -6.43
N ASN A 20 -3.83 0.04 -7.30
CA ASN A 20 -5.02 0.66 -7.88
C ASN A 20 -5.40 -0.08 -9.16
N PHE A 21 -6.58 -0.69 -9.17
CA PHE A 21 -7.11 -1.39 -10.36
C PHE A 21 -7.87 -0.46 -11.32
N ASN A 22 -8.12 0.79 -10.94
CA ASN A 22 -8.81 1.77 -11.77
C ASN A 22 -7.83 2.60 -12.62
N VAL A 23 -6.89 1.93 -13.31
CA VAL A 23 -5.93 2.54 -14.24
C VAL A 23 -5.81 1.69 -15.50
N THR A 24 -5.53 2.33 -16.64
CA THR A 24 -5.40 1.67 -17.94
C THR A 24 -4.22 0.69 -17.99
N LEU A 25 -3.14 1.01 -17.29
CA LEU A 25 -1.94 0.18 -17.22
C LEU A 25 -1.65 -0.14 -15.75
N LEU A 26 -1.70 -1.42 -15.37
CA LEU A 26 -1.52 -1.85 -13.98
C LEU A 26 -0.19 -1.39 -13.37
N LYS A 27 0.86 -1.23 -14.20
CA LYS A 27 2.16 -0.70 -13.78
C LYS A 27 2.05 0.68 -13.12
N GLU A 28 1.07 1.49 -13.50
CA GLU A 28 0.81 2.83 -12.97
C GLU A 28 -0.02 2.79 -11.68
N GLY A 29 -0.65 1.64 -11.40
CA GLY A 29 -1.45 1.41 -10.20
C GLY A 29 -0.65 0.97 -8.98
N PHE A 30 0.62 0.61 -9.15
CA PHE A 30 1.47 0.18 -8.04
C PHE A 30 1.96 1.37 -7.21
N ARG A 31 1.64 1.37 -5.91
CA ARG A 31 2.12 2.35 -4.94
C ARG A 31 2.74 1.65 -3.75
N ARG A 32 4.04 1.89 -3.53
CA ARG A 32 4.75 1.36 -2.36
C ARG A 32 4.46 2.23 -1.14
N VAL A 33 4.12 1.58 -0.02
CA VAL A 33 3.88 2.22 1.27
C VAL A 33 4.87 1.65 2.28
N VAL A 34 5.52 2.53 3.04
CA VAL A 34 6.50 2.17 4.07
C VAL A 34 5.94 2.58 5.43
N ASN A 35 5.86 1.64 6.36
CA ASN A 35 5.38 1.88 7.72
C ASN A 35 6.59 1.99 8.67
N LYS A 36 6.98 3.24 8.98
CA LYS A 36 8.07 3.62 9.89
C LYS A 36 9.40 2.90 9.61
N LEU A 37 10.25 3.55 8.81
CA LEU A 37 11.70 3.25 8.77
C LEU A 37 12.34 3.58 10.13
#